data_AF-A0A0C3EZD3-F1
#
_entry.id   AF-A0A0C3EZD3-F1
#
_cell.length_a   1.000
_cell.length_b   1.000
_cell.length_c   1.000
_cell.angle_alpha   90.00
_cell.angle_beta   90.00
_cell.angle_gamma   90.00
#
_symmetry.space_group_name_H-M   'P 1'
#
loop_
_entity.id
_entity.type
_entity.pdbx_description
1 polymer ?
#
loop_
_entity_poly.entity_id
_entity_poly.type
_entity_poly.pdbx_seq_one_letter_code
_entity_poly.pdbx_strand_id
1 'polypeptide(L)'
;MSKRKVTEVSQPEISAPSSRDILELFACDHDAKTLRNIFIRTLQQSNSAALDNLLTAMEAAGFDFSSTRAVFALPKSMHCVRCHETYDPRKNTKTSCTTEHVSPEIRKQKTSRGYYMYHYSCCGEEVPGDDEEPEMGFCFVGKHTTNRTEVDYSSNNVISCEKSEVCDFGDRGTDGSGEENDTGSDVVEVEGPNKDSRSIKRQRSN
;
A
#
# COMPACT_ATOMS: atom_id res chain seq x y z
N MET A 1 84.22 -30.72 16.75
CA MET A 1 82.79 -30.52 17.12
C MET A 1 82.28 -29.28 16.38
N SER A 2 81.52 -29.47 15.29
CA SER A 2 81.09 -28.38 14.41
C SER A 2 79.66 -27.96 14.76
N LYS A 3 79.49 -26.71 15.21
CA LYS A 3 78.18 -26.16 15.60
C LYS A 3 77.46 -25.64 14.34
N ARG A 4 76.37 -26.31 13.95
CA ARG A 4 75.47 -25.84 12.88
C ARG A 4 74.68 -24.64 13.39
N LYS A 5 74.78 -23.52 12.66
CA LYS A 5 74.01 -22.30 12.87
C LYS A 5 72.64 -22.51 12.22
N VAL A 6 71.58 -22.56 13.03
CA VAL A 6 70.20 -22.62 12.53
C VAL A 6 69.81 -21.20 12.16
N THR A 7 69.51 -20.99 10.89
CA THR A 7 69.01 -19.71 10.36
C THR A 7 67.50 -19.71 10.54
N GLU A 8 67.02 -18.78 11.36
CA GLU A 8 65.60 -18.53 11.62
C GLU A 8 64.95 -17.94 10.36
N VAL A 9 63.98 -18.66 9.80
CA VAL A 9 63.22 -18.22 8.62
C VAL A 9 62.05 -17.38 9.13
N SER A 10 62.10 -16.06 8.91
CA SER A 10 61.01 -15.15 9.22
C SER A 10 59.75 -15.55 8.45
N GLN A 11 58.65 -15.79 9.18
CA GLN A 11 57.34 -16.04 8.59
C GLN A 11 56.80 -14.73 7.95
N PRO A 12 56.17 -14.81 6.76
CA PRO A 12 55.54 -13.64 6.16
C PRO A 12 54.32 -13.23 6.97
N GLU A 13 54.23 -11.94 7.31
CA GLU A 13 53.03 -11.35 7.91
C GLU A 13 51.91 -11.36 6.87
N ILE A 14 51.02 -12.34 6.97
CA ILE A 14 49.80 -12.39 6.17
C ILE A 14 48.85 -11.36 6.78
N SER A 15 48.76 -10.19 6.15
CA SER A 15 47.73 -9.18 6.44
C SER A 15 46.36 -9.85 6.39
N ALA A 16 45.55 -9.65 7.43
CA ALA A 16 44.19 -10.16 7.44
C ALA A 16 43.42 -9.61 6.21
N PRO A 17 42.64 -10.45 5.51
CA PRO A 17 41.85 -10.01 4.38
C PRO A 17 40.85 -8.94 4.82
N SER A 18 40.67 -7.91 4.00
CA SER A 18 39.71 -6.87 4.29
C SER A 18 38.29 -7.42 4.18
N SER A 19 37.32 -6.75 4.81
CA SER A 19 35.90 -7.13 4.70
C SER A 19 35.41 -7.15 3.25
N ARG A 20 36.03 -6.34 2.39
CA ARG A 20 35.79 -6.35 0.94
C ARG A 20 36.27 -7.64 0.29
N ASP A 21 37.49 -8.09 0.59
CA ASP A 21 38.06 -9.32 0.02
C ASP A 21 37.24 -10.56 0.40
N ILE A 22 36.72 -10.58 1.65
CA ILE A 22 35.84 -11.65 2.13
C ILE A 22 34.51 -11.63 1.37
N LEU A 23 33.91 -10.45 1.16
CA LEU A 23 32.66 -10.31 0.40
C LEU A 23 32.85 -10.66 -1.09
N GLU A 24 34.00 -10.32 -1.66
CA GLU A 24 34.34 -10.60 -3.05
C GLU A 24 34.56 -12.10 -3.27
N LEU A 25 35.25 -12.78 -2.36
CA LEU A 25 35.35 -14.25 -2.31
C LEU A 25 33.97 -14.91 -2.20
N PHE A 26 33.11 -14.40 -1.31
CA PHE A 26 31.75 -14.92 -1.13
C PHE A 26 30.86 -14.68 -2.36
N ALA A 27 31.08 -13.56 -3.07
CA ALA A 27 30.40 -13.23 -4.33
C ALA A 27 30.88 -14.08 -5.51
N CYS A 28 32.13 -14.54 -5.50
CA CYS A 28 32.69 -15.42 -6.51
C CYS A 28 32.23 -16.88 -6.38
N ASP A 29 31.97 -17.36 -5.16
CA ASP A 29 31.63 -18.77 -4.89
C ASP A 29 30.12 -19.08 -4.97
N HIS A 30 29.27 -18.06 -5.02
CA HIS A 30 27.82 -18.24 -5.01
C HIS A 30 27.15 -17.51 -6.16
N ASP A 31 26.18 -18.17 -6.80
CA ASP A 31 25.31 -17.47 -7.73
C ASP A 31 24.49 -16.37 -7.02
N ALA A 32 24.15 -15.31 -7.75
CA ALA A 32 23.44 -14.15 -7.20
C ALA A 32 22.10 -14.54 -6.53
N LYS A 33 21.49 -15.66 -6.94
CA LYS A 33 20.22 -16.16 -6.41
C LYS A 33 20.41 -16.81 -5.03
N THR A 34 21.49 -17.55 -4.85
CA THR A 34 21.89 -18.22 -3.61
C THR A 34 22.31 -17.19 -2.58
N LEU A 35 23.13 -16.21 -2.98
CA LEU A 35 23.46 -15.04 -2.16
C LEU A 35 22.20 -14.31 -1.69
N ARG A 36 21.28 -14.02 -2.61
CA ARG A 36 19.99 -13.39 -2.28
C ARG A 36 19.19 -14.21 -1.27
N ASN A 37 19.11 -15.53 -1.44
CA ASN A 37 18.34 -16.41 -0.54
C ASN A 37 18.97 -16.50 0.85
N ILE A 38 20.29 -16.64 0.93
CA ILE A 38 21.03 -16.62 2.20
C ILE A 38 20.82 -15.28 2.89
N PHE A 39 20.97 -14.18 2.15
CA PHE A 39 20.77 -12.83 2.67
C PHE A 39 19.36 -12.66 3.24
N ILE A 40 18.31 -13.00 2.48
CA ILE A 40 16.92 -12.93 2.95
C ILE A 40 16.71 -13.76 4.22
N ARG A 41 17.25 -14.99 4.27
CA ARG A 41 17.11 -15.87 5.43
C ARG A 41 17.81 -15.30 6.67
N THR A 42 19.00 -14.74 6.50
CA THR A 42 19.74 -14.09 7.58
C THR A 42 19.01 -12.84 8.05
N LEU A 43 18.51 -11.99 7.15
CA LEU A 43 17.72 -10.80 7.50
C LEU A 43 16.45 -11.17 8.29
N GLN A 44 15.80 -12.29 7.96
CA GLN A 44 14.61 -12.77 8.70
C GLN A 44 14.92 -13.24 10.13
N GLN A 45 16.15 -13.65 10.40
CA GLN A 45 16.60 -14.14 11.71
C GLN A 45 17.35 -13.09 12.54
N SER A 46 17.70 -11.96 11.92
CA SER A 46 18.53 -10.92 12.53
C SER A 46 17.68 -9.98 13.39
N ASN A 47 18.23 -9.56 14.52
CA ASN A 47 17.67 -8.46 15.30
C ASN A 47 17.86 -7.12 14.55
N SER A 48 16.97 -6.14 14.72
CA SER A 48 16.94 -4.92 13.89
C SER A 48 18.29 -4.18 13.84
N ALA A 49 19.02 -4.12 14.95
CA ALA A 49 20.32 -3.47 15.04
C ALA A 49 21.40 -4.11 14.16
N ALA A 50 21.41 -5.44 14.00
CA ALA A 50 22.39 -6.12 13.15
C ALA A 50 22.13 -5.84 11.66
N LEU A 51 20.84 -5.76 11.30
CA LEU A 51 20.40 -5.40 9.96
C LEU A 51 20.76 -3.94 9.63
N ASP A 52 20.57 -3.02 10.58
CA ASP A 52 20.96 -1.62 10.42
C ASP A 52 22.47 -1.44 10.24
N ASN A 53 23.28 -2.15 11.04
CA ASN A 53 24.74 -2.11 10.91
C ASN A 53 25.21 -2.65 9.56
N LEU A 54 24.59 -3.73 9.09
CA LEU A 54 24.89 -4.32 7.78
C LEU A 54 24.53 -3.36 6.64
N LEU A 55 23.33 -2.79 6.66
CA LEU A 55 22.90 -1.82 5.65
C LEU A 55 23.84 -0.60 5.63
N THR A 56 24.21 -0.08 6.82
CA THR A 56 25.15 1.05 6.95
C THR A 56 26.52 0.71 6.37
N ALA A 57 27.04 -0.51 6.62
CA ALA A 57 28.34 -0.94 6.08
C ALA A 57 28.30 -1.08 4.55
N MET A 58 27.19 -1.58 3.99
CA MET A 58 27.05 -1.70 2.54
C MET A 58 26.83 -0.32 1.88
N GLU A 59 26.14 0.61 2.54
CA GLU A 59 26.03 2.01 2.10
C GLU A 59 27.41 2.70 2.05
N ALA A 60 28.26 2.46 3.07
CA ALA A 60 29.65 2.93 3.06
C ALA A 60 30.50 2.33 1.93
N ALA A 61 30.11 1.16 1.41
CA ALA A 61 30.74 0.54 0.25
C ALA A 61 30.18 1.04 -1.11
N GLY A 62 29.23 1.98 -1.09
CA GLY A 62 28.70 2.64 -2.29
C GLY A 62 27.39 2.06 -2.85
N PHE A 63 26.71 1.18 -2.11
CA PHE A 63 25.42 0.64 -2.50
C PHE A 63 24.27 1.50 -1.94
N ASP A 64 23.22 1.75 -2.73
CA ASP A 64 22.04 2.50 -2.29
C ASP A 64 20.94 1.54 -1.75
N PHE A 65 20.63 1.66 -0.46
CA PHE A 65 19.56 0.92 0.21
C PHE A 65 18.40 1.81 0.69
N SER A 66 18.32 3.06 0.23
CA SER A 66 17.30 4.03 0.67
C SER A 66 15.88 3.47 0.54
N SER A 67 15.58 2.80 -0.57
CA SER A 67 14.29 2.14 -0.81
C SER A 67 14.04 0.96 0.13
N THR A 68 15.08 0.19 0.46
CA THR A 68 14.98 -0.96 1.36
C THR A 68 14.72 -0.50 2.80
N ARG A 69 15.44 0.53 3.26
CA ARG A 69 15.19 1.16 4.57
C ARG A 69 13.77 1.70 4.68
N ALA A 70 13.28 2.36 3.64
CA ALA A 70 11.90 2.86 3.61
C ALA A 70 10.88 1.72 3.80
N VAL A 71 11.10 0.55 3.19
CA VAL A 71 10.23 -0.62 3.36
C VAL A 71 10.29 -1.22 4.77
N PHE A 72 11.48 -1.27 5.38
CA PHE A 72 11.64 -1.76 6.76
C PHE A 72 11.14 -0.79 7.83
N ALA A 73 11.13 0.50 7.53
CA ALA A 73 10.57 1.53 8.40
C ALA A 73 9.03 1.49 8.43
N LEU A 74 8.38 0.79 7.49
CA LEU A 74 6.94 0.65 7.50
C LEU A 74 6.46 -0.13 8.74
N PRO A 75 5.33 0.28 9.34
CA PRO A 75 4.74 -0.47 10.43
C PRO A 75 4.39 -1.89 10.00
N LYS A 76 4.43 -2.84 10.95
CA LYS A 76 4.16 -4.27 10.69
C LYS A 76 2.75 -4.51 10.14
N SER A 77 1.81 -3.64 10.48
CA SER A 77 0.42 -3.68 10.06
C SER A 77 -0.10 -2.27 9.81
N MET A 78 -0.89 -2.10 8.76
CA MET A 78 -1.61 -0.86 8.44
C MET A 78 -3.08 -1.16 8.26
N HIS A 79 -3.94 -0.17 8.50
CA HIS A 79 -5.38 -0.26 8.24
C HIS A 79 -5.69 0.15 6.80
N CYS A 80 -6.45 -0.66 6.08
CA CYS A 80 -6.89 -0.33 4.72
C CYS A 80 -8.17 0.51 4.78
N VAL A 81 -8.15 1.74 4.27
CA VAL A 81 -9.34 2.62 4.29
C VAL A 81 -10.43 2.23 3.28
N ARG A 82 -10.21 1.16 2.49
CA ARG A 82 -11.17 0.60 1.52
C ARG A 82 -11.93 -0.61 2.08
N CYS A 83 -11.20 -1.67 2.46
CA CYS A 83 -11.78 -2.92 2.98
C CYS A 83 -11.82 -2.98 4.51
N HIS A 84 -11.24 -2.00 5.20
CA HIS A 84 -11.12 -1.91 6.66
C HIS A 84 -10.28 -2.99 7.35
N GLU A 85 -9.70 -3.91 6.59
CA GLU A 85 -8.80 -4.94 7.12
C GLU A 85 -7.42 -4.37 7.49
N THR A 86 -6.77 -5.03 8.45
CA THR A 86 -5.35 -4.81 8.73
C THR A 86 -4.50 -5.63 7.77
N TYR A 87 -3.47 -5.01 7.20
CA TYR A 87 -2.60 -5.66 6.23
C TYR A 87 -1.12 -5.36 6.50
N ASP A 88 -0.25 -6.31 6.12
CA ASP A 88 1.20 -6.08 6.13
C ASP A 88 1.60 -5.33 4.85
N PRO A 89 2.11 -4.10 4.91
CA PRO A 89 2.49 -3.34 3.72
C PRO A 89 3.53 -4.05 2.85
N ARG A 90 4.36 -4.93 3.44
CA ARG A 90 5.38 -5.70 2.73
C ARG A 90 4.79 -6.84 1.90
N LYS A 91 3.55 -7.24 2.20
CA LYS A 91 2.78 -8.26 1.46
C LYS A 91 1.66 -7.66 0.60
N ASN A 92 1.62 -6.33 0.45
CA ASN A 92 0.57 -5.62 -0.29
C ASN A 92 0.79 -5.70 -1.81
N THR A 93 0.22 -6.73 -2.43
CA THR A 93 0.30 -6.98 -3.87
C THR A 93 -0.89 -6.36 -4.62
N LYS A 94 -0.87 -6.43 -5.96
CA LYS A 94 -1.94 -5.90 -6.83
C LYS A 94 -3.29 -6.62 -6.68
N THR A 95 -3.34 -7.72 -5.95
CA THR A 95 -4.54 -8.53 -5.73
C THR A 95 -4.81 -8.79 -4.25
N SER A 96 -4.19 -8.00 -3.36
CA SER A 96 -4.31 -8.22 -1.91
C SER A 96 -5.62 -7.69 -1.34
N CYS A 97 -6.07 -6.53 -1.81
CA CYS A 97 -7.34 -5.94 -1.39
C CYS A 97 -8.42 -6.33 -2.38
N THR A 98 -9.44 -7.03 -1.91
CA THR A 98 -10.64 -7.32 -2.68
C THR A 98 -11.86 -6.67 -2.02
N THR A 99 -12.86 -6.33 -2.81
CA THR A 99 -14.16 -5.88 -2.31
C THR A 99 -15.22 -6.59 -3.11
N GLU A 100 -16.11 -7.29 -2.42
CA GLU A 100 -17.21 -8.01 -3.04
C GLU A 100 -18.30 -7.05 -3.53
N HIS A 101 -19.05 -7.46 -4.54
CA HIS A 101 -20.26 -6.75 -4.91
C HIS A 101 -21.34 -6.95 -3.83
N VAL A 102 -22.22 -5.97 -3.68
CA VAL A 102 -23.51 -6.21 -3.00
C VAL A 102 -24.39 -7.10 -3.88
N SER A 103 -25.38 -7.77 -3.27
CA SER A 103 -26.34 -8.57 -4.03
C SER A 103 -26.94 -7.77 -5.20
N PRO A 104 -26.94 -8.34 -6.42
CA PRO A 104 -27.42 -7.64 -7.61
C PRO A 104 -28.95 -7.48 -7.58
N GLU A 105 -29.42 -6.39 -8.20
CA GLU A 105 -30.83 -6.23 -8.52
C GLU A 105 -31.13 -6.88 -9.88
N ILE A 106 -32.11 -7.78 -9.91
CA ILE A 106 -32.54 -8.42 -11.17
C ILE A 106 -33.45 -7.48 -11.95
N ARG A 107 -32.93 -6.91 -13.04
CA ARG A 107 -33.70 -6.16 -14.03
C ARG A 107 -34.13 -7.10 -15.16
N LYS A 108 -35.43 -7.40 -15.23
CA LYS A 108 -35.99 -8.21 -16.33
C LYS A 108 -35.99 -7.41 -17.62
N GLN A 109 -35.08 -7.70 -18.55
CA GLN A 109 -35.19 -7.18 -19.90
C GLN A 109 -36.04 -8.14 -20.73
N LYS A 110 -37.26 -7.73 -21.08
CA LYS A 110 -38.14 -8.50 -21.99
C LYS A 110 -37.52 -8.50 -23.40
N THR A 111 -36.61 -9.42 -23.66
CA THR A 111 -36.21 -9.83 -25.00
C THR A 111 -36.96 -11.10 -25.37
N SER A 112 -37.11 -11.37 -26.68
CA SER A 112 -37.82 -12.53 -27.22
C SER A 112 -37.22 -13.89 -26.82
N ARG A 113 -36.09 -13.90 -26.09
CA ARG A 113 -35.37 -15.08 -25.59
C ARG A 113 -35.23 -15.14 -24.06
N GLY A 114 -35.73 -14.16 -23.30
CA GLY A 114 -35.85 -14.26 -21.84
C GLY A 114 -34.54 -14.14 -21.04
N TYR A 115 -33.67 -13.18 -21.34
CA TYR A 115 -32.45 -12.95 -20.54
C TYR A 115 -32.71 -12.06 -19.32
N TYR A 116 -32.09 -12.37 -18.19
CA TYR A 116 -32.04 -11.51 -17.00
C TYR A 116 -30.83 -10.58 -17.08
N MET A 117 -30.96 -9.37 -16.56
CA MET A 117 -29.82 -8.48 -16.34
C MET A 117 -29.65 -8.26 -14.84
N TYR A 118 -28.46 -8.58 -14.34
CA TYR A 118 -28.07 -8.37 -12.96
C TYR A 118 -27.37 -7.02 -12.86
N HIS A 119 -27.94 -6.09 -12.11
CA HIS A 119 -27.40 -4.75 -11.91
C HIS A 119 -26.78 -4.62 -10.51
N TYR A 120 -25.49 -4.33 -10.46
CA TYR A 120 -24.74 -4.13 -9.23
C TYR A 120 -24.69 -2.66 -8.86
N SER A 121 -25.48 -2.27 -7.85
CA SER A 121 -25.58 -0.87 -7.42
C SER A 121 -24.28 -0.30 -6.82
N CYS A 122 -23.30 -1.15 -6.46
CA CYS A 122 -22.01 -0.70 -5.92
C CYS A 122 -21.11 -0.02 -6.95
N CYS A 123 -21.06 -0.54 -8.19
CA CYS A 123 -20.20 -0.06 -9.28
C CYS A 123 -20.96 0.33 -10.54
N GLY A 124 -22.27 0.06 -10.60
CA GLY A 124 -23.10 0.27 -11.79
C GLY A 124 -22.89 -0.79 -12.88
N GLU A 125 -22.20 -1.89 -12.58
CA GLU A 125 -21.97 -2.96 -13.54
C GLU A 125 -23.26 -3.74 -13.81
N GLU A 126 -23.47 -4.08 -15.07
CA GLU A 126 -24.61 -4.85 -15.52
C GLU A 126 -24.14 -6.12 -16.22
N VAL A 127 -24.49 -7.28 -15.65
CA VAL A 127 -24.07 -8.59 -16.16
C VAL A 127 -25.30 -9.31 -16.72
N PRO A 128 -25.28 -9.74 -18.00
CA PRO A 128 -26.32 -10.61 -18.52
C PRO A 128 -26.21 -11.98 -17.83
N GLY A 129 -27.33 -12.49 -17.34
CA GLY A 129 -27.39 -13.83 -16.80
C GLY A 129 -28.54 -14.62 -17.40
N ASP A 130 -28.37 -15.95 -17.38
CA ASP A 130 -29.40 -16.90 -17.74
C ASP A 130 -30.25 -17.22 -16.49
N ASP A 131 -30.97 -18.34 -16.47
CA ASP A 131 -31.72 -18.79 -15.28
C ASP A 131 -30.82 -19.13 -14.06
N GLU A 132 -29.49 -19.08 -14.21
CA GLU A 132 -28.49 -19.32 -13.17
C GLU A 132 -27.82 -18.02 -12.71
N GLU A 133 -27.52 -17.94 -11.40
CA GLU A 133 -26.83 -16.79 -10.81
C GLU A 133 -25.38 -16.71 -11.34
N PRO A 134 -24.94 -15.56 -11.89
CA PRO A 134 -23.60 -15.44 -12.44
C PRO A 134 -22.53 -15.61 -11.35
N GLU A 135 -21.38 -16.19 -11.71
CA GLU A 135 -20.22 -16.24 -10.81
C GLU A 135 -19.86 -14.80 -10.39
N MET A 136 -20.03 -14.51 -9.09
CA MET A 136 -19.80 -13.17 -8.57
C MET A 136 -18.30 -12.88 -8.60
N GLY A 137 -17.92 -11.91 -9.43
CA GLY A 137 -16.59 -11.30 -9.38
C GLY A 137 -16.41 -10.42 -8.14
N PHE A 138 -15.35 -9.62 -8.17
CA PHE A 138 -15.12 -8.58 -7.15
C PHE A 138 -15.39 -7.20 -7.74
N CYS A 139 -16.07 -6.35 -6.98
CA CYS A 139 -16.25 -4.95 -7.29
C CYS A 139 -14.90 -4.20 -7.37
N PHE A 140 -13.91 -4.65 -6.61
CA PHE A 140 -12.55 -4.11 -6.66
C PHE A 140 -11.51 -5.20 -6.40
N VAL A 141 -10.41 -5.18 -7.17
CA VAL A 141 -9.21 -5.98 -6.92
C VAL A 141 -7.99 -5.07 -7.06
N GLY A 142 -7.18 -4.95 -6.01
CA GLY A 142 -6.07 -4.01 -6.02
C GLY A 142 -5.13 -4.14 -4.82
N LYS A 143 -4.31 -3.10 -4.63
CA LYS A 143 -3.54 -2.91 -3.40
C LYS A 143 -4.43 -2.34 -2.29
N HIS A 144 -4.17 -2.74 -1.06
CA HIS A 144 -4.67 -2.00 0.10
C HIS A 144 -4.08 -0.59 0.09
N THR A 145 -4.83 0.38 0.60
CA THR A 145 -4.39 1.76 0.69
C THR A 145 -4.80 2.37 2.02
N THR A 146 -3.96 3.25 2.55
CA THR A 146 -4.30 4.15 3.66
C THR A 146 -4.78 5.51 3.14
N ASN A 147 -4.65 5.76 1.83
CA ASN A 147 -4.98 7.02 1.20
C ASN A 147 -6.47 7.06 0.80
N ARG A 148 -7.24 7.94 1.46
CA ARG A 148 -8.67 8.11 1.21
C ARG A 148 -8.97 8.62 -0.20
N THR A 149 -8.05 9.34 -0.84
CA THR A 149 -8.26 9.88 -2.19
C THR A 149 -8.15 8.83 -3.29
N GLU A 150 -7.64 7.63 -2.97
CA GLU A 150 -7.53 6.50 -3.91
C GLU A 150 -8.73 5.55 -3.82
N VAL A 151 -9.76 5.91 -3.05
CA VAL A 151 -10.93 5.06 -2.81
C VAL A 151 -12.19 5.74 -3.32
N ASP A 152 -12.86 5.08 -4.25
CA ASP A 152 -14.20 5.43 -4.71
C ASP A 152 -15.23 4.91 -3.70
N TYR A 153 -15.55 5.73 -2.70
CA TYR A 153 -16.51 5.35 -1.66
C TYR A 153 -17.93 5.27 -2.23
N SER A 154 -18.65 4.21 -1.84
CA SER A 154 -20.03 3.93 -2.18
C SER A 154 -20.82 3.64 -0.90
N SER A 155 -22.10 3.98 -0.87
CA SER A 155 -22.97 3.68 0.29
C SER A 155 -23.19 2.18 0.52
N ASN A 156 -22.83 1.33 -0.44
CA ASN A 156 -23.30 -0.04 -0.49
C ASN A 156 -22.24 -1.07 -0.05
N ASN A 157 -20.99 -0.95 -0.50
CA ASN A 157 -19.91 -1.91 -0.17
C ASN A 157 -18.57 -1.28 0.22
N VAL A 158 -18.26 -0.06 -0.23
CA VAL A 158 -17.02 0.66 0.11
C VAL A 158 -17.37 1.90 0.93
N ILE A 159 -17.55 1.73 2.23
CA ILE A 159 -17.91 2.81 3.15
C ILE A 159 -16.66 3.44 3.78
N SER A 160 -16.76 4.70 4.21
CA SER A 160 -15.65 5.37 4.90
C SER A 160 -15.44 4.79 6.31
N CYS A 161 -14.23 4.98 6.87
CA CYS A 161 -13.91 4.49 8.21
C CYS A 161 -14.87 5.04 9.27
N GLU A 162 -15.32 6.31 9.14
CA GLU A 162 -16.24 6.92 10.10
C GLU A 162 -17.62 6.26 10.13
N LYS A 163 -18.00 5.60 9.02
CA LYS A 163 -19.28 4.90 8.87
C LYS A 163 -19.15 3.38 9.07
N SER A 164 -17.93 2.87 9.16
CA SER A 164 -17.66 1.45 9.29
C SER A 164 -17.73 1.02 10.75
N GLU A 165 -18.63 0.07 11.06
CA GLU A 165 -18.73 -0.53 12.39
C GLU A 165 -17.52 -1.43 12.72
N VAL A 166 -16.77 -1.84 11.70
CA VAL A 166 -15.59 -2.73 11.82
C VAL A 166 -14.34 -1.94 12.22
N CYS A 167 -14.35 -0.62 12.04
CA CYS A 167 -13.26 0.25 12.46
C CYS A 167 -13.37 0.52 13.96
N ASP A 168 -12.75 -0.32 14.77
CA ASP A 168 -12.53 0.02 16.17
C ASP A 168 -11.49 1.14 16.20
N PHE A 169 -11.94 2.39 16.35
CA PHE A 169 -11.10 3.55 16.62
C PHE A 169 -10.52 3.45 18.04
N GLY A 170 -9.76 2.37 18.30
CA GLY A 170 -8.89 2.25 19.46
C GLY A 170 -7.78 3.28 19.33
N ASP A 171 -7.79 4.25 20.25
CA ASP A 171 -6.91 5.42 20.39
C ASP A 171 -7.08 6.54 19.36
N ARG A 172 -7.93 7.49 19.75
CA ARG A 172 -7.66 8.91 19.56
C ARG A 172 -6.29 9.23 20.19
N GLY A 173 -5.23 9.14 19.39
CA GLY A 173 -4.12 10.06 19.52
C GLY A 173 -4.66 11.47 19.33
N THR A 174 -4.87 12.17 20.44
CA THR A 174 -5.13 13.61 20.46
C THR A 174 -3.86 14.33 20.04
N ASP A 175 -3.72 14.57 18.75
CA ASP A 175 -2.58 15.28 18.18
C ASP A 175 -3.13 16.53 17.47
N GLY A 176 -3.05 17.68 18.13
CA GLY A 176 -3.21 18.98 17.47
C GLY A 176 -4.53 19.69 17.73
N SER A 177 -4.71 20.17 18.96
CA SER A 177 -5.37 21.44 19.23
C SER A 177 -4.68 22.54 18.40
N GLY A 178 -5.21 22.81 17.21
CA GLY A 178 -5.00 24.09 16.53
C GLY A 178 -5.95 25.09 17.15
N GLU A 179 -5.41 25.95 18.01
CA GLU A 179 -6.12 27.07 18.62
C GLU A 179 -6.81 27.92 17.56
N GLU A 180 -8.13 27.90 17.60
CA GLU A 180 -9.02 28.81 16.88
C GLU A 180 -8.90 30.18 17.56
N ASN A 181 -8.04 31.04 17.03
CA ASN A 181 -8.00 32.45 17.44
C ASN A 181 -9.23 33.17 16.89
N ASP A 182 -10.24 33.19 17.74
CA ASP A 182 -11.36 34.11 17.74
C ASP A 182 -10.85 35.56 17.74
N THR A 183 -10.95 36.22 16.59
CA THR A 183 -10.88 37.69 16.51
C THR A 183 -12.07 38.16 15.69
N GLY A 184 -13.15 38.46 16.41
CA GLY A 184 -14.26 39.24 15.89
C GLY A 184 -13.81 40.61 15.41
N SER A 185 -14.33 41.00 14.25
CA SER A 185 -14.55 42.38 13.79
C SER A 185 -15.50 42.27 12.60
N ASP A 186 -16.79 42.49 12.82
CA ASP A 186 -17.47 43.79 12.65
C ASP A 186 -17.62 44.22 11.18
N VAL A 187 -18.90 44.34 10.77
CA VAL A 187 -19.51 45.13 9.66
C VAL A 187 -18.96 44.91 8.23
N VAL A 188 -19.76 44.73 7.18
CA VAL A 188 -20.85 45.62 6.74
C VAL A 188 -21.86 44.82 5.87
N GLU A 189 -23.16 44.94 6.15
CA GLU A 189 -24.23 44.62 5.21
C GLU A 189 -24.18 45.57 4.01
N VAL A 190 -24.22 45.02 2.79
CA VAL A 190 -24.54 45.79 1.59
C VAL A 190 -25.63 45.05 0.84
N GLU A 191 -26.87 45.50 1.04
CA GLU A 191 -28.00 45.16 0.17
C GLU A 191 -27.78 45.70 -1.25
N GLY A 192 -28.09 44.89 -2.25
CA GLY A 192 -28.09 45.29 -3.65
C GLY A 192 -28.77 44.26 -4.56
N PRO A 193 -29.39 44.66 -5.68
CA PRO A 193 -30.83 44.45 -5.82
C PRO A 193 -31.24 43.29 -6.73
N ASN A 194 -32.38 42.72 -6.30
CA ASN A 194 -33.44 42.08 -7.06
C ASN A 194 -33.52 42.46 -8.56
N LYS A 195 -33.46 41.44 -9.43
CA LYS A 195 -34.09 41.47 -10.77
C LYS A 195 -34.70 40.12 -11.12
N ASP A 196 -36.01 40.06 -10.93
CA ASP A 196 -36.95 39.31 -11.76
C ASP A 196 -36.57 39.34 -13.24
N SER A 197 -36.71 38.20 -13.94
CA SER A 197 -37.58 38.09 -15.13
C SER A 197 -37.37 36.82 -15.96
N ARG A 198 -38.48 36.11 -16.14
CA ARG A 198 -39.01 35.57 -17.41
C ARG A 198 -38.48 34.24 -17.96
N SER A 199 -39.34 33.26 -17.75
CA SER A 199 -39.81 32.22 -18.66
C SER A 199 -39.57 32.46 -20.17
N ILE A 200 -39.00 31.47 -20.85
CA ILE A 200 -39.27 31.21 -22.28
C ILE A 200 -39.47 29.70 -22.51
N LYS A 201 -40.71 29.35 -22.84
CA LYS A 201 -41.10 28.11 -23.54
C LYS A 201 -40.65 28.20 -25.00
N ARG A 202 -40.06 27.13 -25.55
CA ARG A 202 -40.06 26.81 -27.00
C ARG A 202 -40.25 25.29 -27.10
N GLN A 203 -41.47 24.80 -27.26
CA GLN A 203 -42.15 24.47 -28.52
C GLN A 203 -41.36 23.54 -29.47
N ARG A 204 -41.95 22.36 -29.64
CA ARG A 204 -41.76 21.37 -30.70
C ARG A 204 -42.20 21.91 -32.07
N SER A 205 -41.50 21.49 -33.12
CA SER A 205 -41.87 21.27 -34.54
C SER A 205 -40.52 21.00 -35.23
N ASN A 206 -40.22 19.92 -35.95
CA ASN A 206 -40.97 19.12 -36.92
C ASN A 206 -40.42 17.69 -36.90
#